data_AF-A0A5B8UMW8-F1
#
_entry.id   AF-A0A5B8UMW8-F1
#
_cell.length_a   1.000
_cell.length_b   1.000
_cell.length_c   1.000
_cell.angle_alpha   90.00
_cell.angle_beta   90.00
_cell.angle_gamma   90.00
#
_symmetry.space_group_name_H-M   'P 1'
#
loop_
_entity.id
_entity.type
_entity.pdbx_description
1 polymer ?
#
loop_
_entity_poly.entity_id
_entity_poly.type
_entity_poly.pdbx_seq_one_letter_code
_entity_poly.pdbx_strand_id
1 'polypeptide(L)'
;MRCRDKADFIVLKTTAYHRTAFSRRQVMEFLEMPVYTVSPEDLILAKLLWIQGYQSAIQMQDIRNLLELPTLDKVYIVEWIKELKLTTFDLVL
;
A
#
# COMPACT_ATOMS: atom_id res chain seq x y z
N MET A 1 17.57 -12.36 -24.89
CA MET A 1 16.81 -12.27 -23.63
C MET A 1 15.84 -11.09 -23.77
N ARG A 2 14.52 -11.33 -23.79
CA ARG A 2 13.51 -10.27 -24.02
C ARG A 2 12.75 -10.07 -22.72
N CYS A 3 13.18 -9.12 -21.89
CA CYS A 3 12.39 -8.69 -20.75
C CYS A 3 11.26 -7.82 -21.30
N ARG A 4 10.00 -8.20 -21.07
CA ARG A 4 8.86 -7.34 -21.35
C ARG A 4 8.52 -6.63 -20.06
N ASP A 5 9.14 -5.49 -19.85
CA ASP A 5 8.84 -4.65 -18.70
C ASP A 5 7.52 -3.91 -18.94
N LYS A 6 6.66 -3.89 -17.91
CA LYS A 6 5.39 -3.16 -17.92
C LYS A 6 5.49 -2.03 -16.90
N ALA A 7 5.17 -0.82 -17.35
CA ALA A 7 5.03 0.35 -16.48
C ALA A 7 3.59 0.86 -16.56
N ASP A 8 2.95 1.04 -15.40
CA ASP A 8 1.64 1.65 -15.27
C ASP A 8 1.80 3.02 -14.60
N PHE A 9 1.16 4.05 -15.16
CA PHE A 9 1.15 5.40 -14.58
C PHE A 9 -0.21 5.68 -13.94
N ILE A 10 -0.19 6.05 -12.66
CA ILE A 10 -1.41 6.34 -11.89
C ILE A 10 -1.37 7.82 -11.50
N VAL A 11 -2.39 8.57 -11.89
CA VAL A 11 -2.54 9.98 -11.50
C VAL A 11 -2.86 10.06 -10.00
N LEU A 12 -2.13 10.90 -9.27
CA LEU A 12 -2.36 11.12 -7.85
C LEU A 12 -3.76 11.68 -7.60
N LYS A 13 -4.58 10.92 -6.86
CA LYS A 13 -5.90 11.39 -6.42
C LYS A 13 -5.74 12.51 -5.39
N THR A 14 -6.67 13.45 -5.38
CA THR A 14 -6.59 14.67 -4.55
C THR A 14 -7.17 14.51 -3.14
N THR A 15 -7.54 13.30 -2.73
CA THR A 15 -8.12 13.03 -1.41
C THR A 15 -7.08 13.19 -0.29
N ALA A 16 -7.53 13.38 0.95
CA ALA A 16 -6.67 13.52 2.12
C ALA A 16 -5.70 12.33 2.24
N TYR A 17 -6.22 11.10 2.19
CA TYR A 17 -5.40 9.88 2.23
C TYR A 17 -4.28 9.86 1.19
N HIS A 18 -4.60 10.09 -0.09
CA HIS A 18 -3.59 9.98 -1.14
C HIS A 18 -2.51 11.07 -1.02
N ARG A 19 -2.86 12.28 -0.57
CA ARG A 19 -1.88 13.34 -0.29
C ARG A 19 -0.98 12.96 0.89
N THR A 20 -1.56 12.45 1.97
CA THR A 20 -0.81 11.99 3.14
C THR A 20 0.13 10.84 2.78
N ALA A 21 -0.37 9.79 2.13
CA ALA A 21 0.43 8.65 1.68
C ALA A 21 1.58 9.08 0.76
N PHE A 22 1.32 9.98 -0.20
CA PHE A 22 2.35 10.50 -1.09
C PHE A 22 3.40 11.36 -0.37
N SER A 23 2.98 12.12 0.66
CA SER A 23 3.90 12.90 1.50
C SER A 23 4.79 12.01 2.37
N ARG A 24 4.30 10.83 2.76
CA ARG A 24 4.99 9.81 3.57
C ARG A 24 5.87 8.86 2.76
N ARG A 25 6.04 9.08 1.45
CA ARG A 25 6.92 8.26 0.60
C ARG A 25 8.33 8.19 1.21
N GLN A 26 8.92 7.01 1.17
CA GLN A 26 10.22 6.73 1.74
C GLN A 26 11.27 6.72 0.64
N VAL A 27 12.50 7.11 0.95
CA VAL A 27 13.64 6.96 0.04
C VAL A 27 14.32 5.65 0.38
N MET A 28 14.59 4.83 -0.62
CA MET A 28 15.43 3.64 -0.50
C MET A 28 16.48 3.60 -1.61
N GLU A 29 17.58 2.93 -1.34
CA GLU A 29 18.60 2.66 -2.34
C GLU A 29 18.19 1.40 -3.13
N PHE A 30 18.11 1.53 -4.44
CA PHE A 30 17.80 0.44 -5.35
C PHE A 30 18.65 0.56 -6.60
N LEU A 31 19.44 -0.47 -6.91
CA LEU A 31 20.40 -0.45 -8.01
C LEU A 31 21.33 0.78 -7.95
N GLU A 32 21.88 1.06 -6.77
CA GLU A 32 22.79 2.20 -6.51
C GLU A 32 22.15 3.58 -6.79
N MET A 33 20.81 3.64 -6.87
CA MET A 33 20.06 4.88 -7.10
C MET A 33 19.03 5.11 -5.98
N PRO A 34 18.85 6.37 -5.53
CA PRO A 34 17.77 6.70 -4.61
C PRO A 34 16.43 6.65 -5.34
N VAL A 35 15.49 5.84 -4.85
CA VAL A 35 14.14 5.69 -5.37
C VAL A 35 13.12 6.00 -4.27
N TYR A 36 12.07 6.73 -4.62
CA TYR A 36 10.93 6.94 -3.74
C TYR A 36 9.97 5.76 -3.80
N THR A 37 9.64 5.19 -2.65
CA THR A 37 8.68 4.10 -2.51
C THR A 37 7.56 4.46 -1.55
N VAL A 38 6.44 3.77 -1.68
CA VAL A 38 5.33 3.88 -0.73
C VAL A 38 5.74 3.23 0.61
N SER A 39 5.25 3.77 1.72
CA SER A 39 5.45 3.13 3.02
C SER A 39 4.74 1.75 3.06
N PRO A 40 5.22 0.79 3.87
CA PRO A 40 4.51 -0.48 4.04
C PRO A 40 3.05 -0.30 4.51
N GLU A 41 2.78 0.66 5.39
CA GLU A 41 1.43 0.97 5.88
C GLU A 41 0.51 1.45 4.75
N ASP A 42 0.98 2.41 3.95
CA ASP A 42 0.21 2.97 2.84
C ASP A 42 0.05 1.94 1.70
N LEU A 43 0.99 0.99 1.56
CA LEU A 43 0.85 -0.14 0.62
C LEU A 43 -0.27 -1.10 1.06
N ILE A 44 -0.36 -1.42 2.36
CA ILE A 44 -1.46 -2.22 2.92
C ILE A 44 -2.80 -1.52 2.66
N LEU A 45 -2.91 -0.23 3.01
CA LEU A 45 -4.12 0.56 2.81
C LEU A 45 -4.52 0.66 1.34
N ALA A 46 -3.57 0.85 0.42
CA ALA A 46 -3.82 0.86 -1.02
C ALA A 46 -4.33 -0.49 -1.54
N LYS A 47 -3.77 -1.60 -1.06
CA LYS A 47 -4.24 -2.95 -1.42
C LYS A 47 -5.65 -3.22 -0.85
N LEU A 48 -5.91 -2.82 0.40
CA LEU A 48 -7.25 -2.92 1.02
C LEU A 48 -8.30 -2.13 0.23
N LEU A 49 -7.98 -0.89 -0.18
CA LEU A 49 -8.81 -0.07 -1.06
C LEU A 49 -9.12 -0.77 -2.39
N TRP A 50 -8.14 -1.45 -2.99
CA TRP A 50 -8.34 -2.15 -4.26
C TRP A 50 -9.28 -3.34 -4.09
N ILE A 51 -9.04 -4.19 -3.08
CA ILE A 51 -9.83 -5.42 -2.91
C ILE A 51 -11.27 -5.16 -2.46
N GLN A 52 -11.63 -3.91 -2.13
CA GLN A 52 -13.04 -3.52 -1.96
C GLN A 52 -13.88 -3.82 -3.22
N GLY A 53 -13.30 -3.63 -4.41
CA GLY A 53 -14.01 -3.83 -5.69
C GLY A 53 -13.84 -5.23 -6.28
N TYR A 54 -12.70 -5.88 -6.05
CA TYR A 54 -12.44 -7.23 -6.55
C TYR A 54 -11.49 -7.98 -5.61
N GLN A 55 -12.00 -9.05 -5.00
CA GLN A 55 -11.22 -9.87 -4.08
C GLN A 55 -10.26 -10.76 -4.86
N SER A 56 -8.97 -10.44 -4.77
CA SER A 56 -7.89 -11.25 -5.32
C SER A 56 -7.14 -11.96 -4.19
N ALA A 57 -7.11 -13.29 -4.22
CA ALA A 57 -6.39 -14.10 -3.23
C ALA A 57 -4.90 -13.71 -3.14
N ILE A 58 -4.29 -13.33 -4.28
CA ILE A 58 -2.90 -12.87 -4.34
C ILE A 58 -2.75 -11.54 -3.56
N GLN A 59 -3.62 -10.57 -3.79
CA GLN A 59 -3.58 -9.29 -3.07
C GLN A 59 -3.82 -9.46 -1.57
N MET A 60 -4.73 -10.36 -1.19
CA MET A 60 -4.96 -10.70 0.21
C MET A 60 -3.72 -11.34 0.85
N GLN A 61 -3.04 -12.24 0.15
CA GLN A 61 -1.80 -12.84 0.64
C GLN A 61 -0.68 -11.81 0.77
N ASP A 62 -0.56 -10.87 -0.18
CA ASP A 62 0.39 -9.78 -0.08
C ASP A 62 0.14 -8.91 1.16
N ILE A 63 -1.13 -8.61 1.47
CA ILE A 63 -1.50 -7.87 2.69
C ILE A 63 -1.06 -8.65 3.93
N ARG A 64 -1.33 -9.96 4.00
CA ARG A 64 -0.88 -10.80 5.13
C ARG A 64 0.63 -10.75 5.31
N ASN A 65 1.38 -10.93 4.22
CA ASN A 65 2.84 -10.91 4.28
C ASN A 65 3.38 -9.55 4.76
N LEU A 66 2.74 -8.45 4.34
CA LEU A 66 3.13 -7.11 4.80
C LEU A 66 2.83 -6.91 6.29
N LEU A 67 1.72 -7.44 6.80
CA LEU A 67 1.32 -7.31 8.22
C LEU A 67 2.29 -7.99 9.20
N GLU A 68 3.12 -8.92 8.74
CA GLU A 68 4.18 -9.56 9.54
C GLU A 68 5.39 -8.64 9.78
N LEU A 69 5.45 -7.46 9.15
CA LEU A 69 6.56 -6.53 9.36
C LEU A 69 6.54 -5.95 10.79
N PRO A 70 7.65 -6.05 11.54
CA PRO A 70 7.68 -5.70 12.96
C PRO A 70 7.60 -4.18 13.22
N THR A 71 7.94 -3.37 12.22
CA THR A 71 8.05 -1.90 12.32
C THR A 71 6.79 -1.17 11.89
N LEU A 72 5.68 -1.86 11.64
CA LEU A 72 4.45 -1.22 11.17
C LEU A 72 3.83 -0.31 12.21
N ASP A 73 3.46 0.89 11.79
CA ASP A 73 2.56 1.75 12.54
C ASP A 73 1.11 1.25 12.41
N LYS A 74 0.75 0.31 13.29
CA LYS A 74 -0.60 -0.27 13.32
C LYS A 74 -1.67 0.75 13.68
N VAL A 75 -1.33 1.80 14.46
CA VAL A 75 -2.28 2.84 14.84
C VAL A 75 -2.68 3.63 13.60
N TYR A 76 -1.70 4.06 12.81
CA TYR A 76 -1.94 4.76 11.54
C TYR A 76 -2.79 3.93 10.57
N ILE A 77 -2.51 2.63 10.43
CA ILE A 77 -3.30 1.73 9.57
C ILE A 77 -4.77 1.70 10.03
N VAL A 78 -5.00 1.49 11.34
CA VAL A 78 -6.36 1.40 11.90
C VAL A 78 -7.11 2.72 11.78
N GLU A 79 -6.45 3.87 11.97
CA GLU A 79 -7.05 5.19 11.79
C GLU A 79 -7.54 5.39 10.35
N TRP A 80 -6.70 5.09 9.35
CA TRP A 80 -7.10 5.23 7.95
C TRP A 80 -8.14 4.21 7.51
N ILE A 81 -8.12 2.98 8.02
CA ILE A 81 -9.19 2.01 7.77
C ILE A 81 -10.54 2.59 8.21
N LYS A 82 -10.59 3.22 9.39
CA LYS A 82 -11.80 3.87 9.90
C LYS A 82 -12.21 5.08 9.06
N GLU A 83 -11.29 5.99 8.75
CA GLU A 83 -11.59 7.19 7.96
C GLU A 83 -12.08 6.84 6.55
N LEU A 84 -11.45 5.85 5.91
CA LEU A 84 -11.79 5.39 4.56
C LEU A 84 -12.96 4.41 4.54
N LYS A 85 -13.43 3.95 5.71
CA LYS A 85 -14.51 2.97 5.88
C LYS A 85 -14.25 1.66 5.13
N LEU A 86 -13.04 1.12 5.26
CA LEU A 86 -12.63 -0.09 4.56
C LEU A 86 -13.10 -1.36 5.27
N THR A 87 -13.59 -2.33 4.50
CA THR A 87 -13.73 -3.71 4.98
C THR A 87 -12.35 -4.38 4.99
N THR A 88 -11.98 -5.05 6.08
CA THR A 88 -10.65 -5.66 6.24
C THR A 88 -10.58 -7.11 5.77
N PHE A 89 -11.72 -7.75 5.48
CA PHE A 89 -11.80 -9.15 4.99
C PHE A 89 -11.07 -10.16 5.90
N ASP A 90 -11.18 -9.96 7.22
CA ASP A 90 -10.52 -10.77 8.25
C ASP A 90 -8.98 -10.78 8.15
N LEU A 91 -8.39 -9.79 7.48
CA LEU A 91 -6.92 -9.65 7.32
C LEU A 91 -6.29 -8.82 8.43
N VAL A 92 -7.02 -7.84 8.96
CA VAL A 92 -6.52 -6.86 9.95
C VAL A 92 -7.47 -6.86 11.13
N LEU A 93 -6.90 -6.96 12.34
CA LEU A 93 -7.60 -6.85 13.63
C LEU A 93 -8.20 -5.44 13.83
#